data_AF-A0A1M5M919-F1
#
_entry.id   AF-A0A1M5M919-F1
#
_cell.length_a   1.000
_cell.length_b   1.000
_cell.length_c   1.000
_cell.angle_alpha   90.00
_cell.angle_beta   90.00
_cell.angle_gamma   90.00
#
_symmetry.space_group_name_H-M   'P 1'
#
loop_
_entity.id
_entity.type
_entity.pdbx_description
1 polymer ?
#
loop_
_entity_poly.entity_id
_entity_poly.type
_entity_poly.pdbx_seq_one_letter_code
_entity_poly.pdbx_strand_id
1 'polypeptide(L)'
;MSQVNRFQDENLILSDFYKEVWVVCSSCTKKAMATVNFETKTARLFCLHCGHNKETTTALIKNGTIKTAAHQYFQAELWLKATFKNELFWAYNNKHLEYLERYIGANLREHKDRTHFTLLEKLPKFYHEAKNREGLLKIISKLKSK
;
A
#
# COMPACT_ATOMS: atom_id res chain seq x y z
N MET A 1 32.20 11.36 -1.94
CA MET A 1 31.19 11.98 -2.84
C MET A 1 29.82 11.43 -2.43
N SER A 2 29.08 12.16 -1.59
CA SER A 2 27.76 11.75 -1.13
C SER A 2 26.77 11.87 -2.30
N GLN A 3 26.38 10.74 -2.91
CA GLN A 3 25.25 10.73 -3.84
C GLN A 3 24.04 11.33 -3.14
N VAL A 4 23.57 12.48 -3.65
CA VAL A 4 22.31 13.07 -3.19
C VAL A 4 21.21 12.12 -3.62
N ASN A 5 20.66 11.35 -2.67
CA ASN A 5 19.51 10.49 -2.93
C ASN A 5 18.29 11.39 -3.12
N ARG A 6 17.98 11.69 -4.39
CA ARG A 6 16.89 12.56 -4.84
C ARG A 6 15.66 11.72 -5.13
N PHE A 7 14.51 12.12 -4.59
CA PHE A 7 13.23 11.55 -4.96
C PHE A 7 12.52 12.46 -5.95
N GLN A 8 12.09 11.87 -7.07
CA GLN A 8 11.19 12.51 -8.04
C GLN A 8 9.78 11.96 -7.81
N ASP A 9 8.82 12.86 -7.58
CA ASP A 9 7.42 12.47 -7.42
C ASP A 9 6.85 11.98 -8.77
N GLU A 10 6.42 10.72 -8.79
CA GLU A 10 5.77 10.07 -9.94
C GLU A 10 4.27 10.40 -10.03
N ASN A 11 3.77 11.29 -9.16
CA ASN A 11 2.36 11.70 -9.05
C ASN A 11 1.40 10.52 -8.78
N LEU A 12 1.90 9.46 -8.14
CA LEU A 12 1.09 8.30 -7.77
C LEU A 12 0.07 8.67 -6.69
N ILE A 13 -1.13 8.11 -6.81
CA ILE A 13 -2.22 8.23 -5.86
C ILE A 13 -2.55 6.87 -5.23
N LEU A 14 -3.27 6.87 -4.12
CA LEU A 14 -3.63 5.62 -3.41
C LEU A 14 -4.29 4.57 -4.31
N SER A 15 -5.12 5.01 -5.27
CA SER A 15 -5.86 4.11 -6.16
C SER A 15 -4.97 3.34 -7.13
N ASP A 16 -3.75 3.82 -7.41
CA ASP A 16 -2.81 3.11 -8.28
C ASP A 16 -2.37 1.76 -7.69
N PHE A 17 -2.53 1.61 -6.38
CA PHE A 17 -2.18 0.42 -5.62
C PHE A 17 -3.39 -0.43 -5.22
N TYR A 18 -4.60 -0.09 -5.66
CA TYR A 18 -5.83 -0.79 -5.26
C TYR A 18 -6.00 -2.18 -5.88
N LYS A 19 -5.47 -2.38 -7.09
CA LYS A 19 -5.74 -3.58 -7.91
C LYS A 19 -5.13 -4.85 -7.33
N GLU A 20 -4.00 -4.75 -6.65
CA GLU A 20 -3.30 -5.89 -6.05
C GLU A 20 -2.85 -5.51 -4.65
N VAL A 21 -3.36 -6.23 -3.65
CA VAL A 21 -3.12 -5.94 -2.23
C VAL A 21 -2.71 -7.22 -1.52
N TRP A 22 -1.63 -7.16 -0.77
CA TRP A 22 -1.17 -8.25 0.08
C TRP A 22 -1.91 -8.20 1.41
N VAL A 23 -2.49 -9.34 1.79
CA VAL A 23 -3.37 -9.48 2.95
C VAL A 23 -2.96 -10.65 3.83
N VAL A 24 -3.43 -10.63 5.08
CA VAL A 24 -3.36 -11.79 5.97
C VAL A 24 -4.45 -12.78 5.56
N CYS A 25 -4.08 -14.02 5.28
CA CYS A 25 -5.05 -15.07 4.97
C CYS A 25 -5.93 -15.35 6.20
N SER A 26 -7.25 -15.33 6.03
CA SER A 26 -8.22 -15.66 7.09
C SER A 26 -8.17 -17.14 7.52
N SER A 27 -7.64 -18.04 6.70
CA SER A 27 -7.58 -19.48 7.01
C SER A 27 -6.26 -19.94 7.63
N CYS A 28 -5.12 -19.38 7.21
CA CYS A 28 -3.80 -19.86 7.67
C CYS A 28 -2.87 -18.75 8.20
N THR A 29 -3.36 -17.51 8.28
CA THR A 29 -2.64 -16.33 8.77
C THR A 29 -1.33 -15.99 8.04
N LYS A 30 -0.98 -16.71 6.97
CA LYS A 30 0.17 -16.41 6.09
C LYS A 30 -0.22 -15.37 5.03
N LYS A 31 0.78 -14.90 4.29
CA LYS A 31 0.57 -13.95 3.18
C LYS A 31 -0.40 -14.52 2.14
N ALA A 32 -1.41 -13.73 1.81
CA ALA A 32 -2.32 -13.96 0.70
C ALA A 32 -2.41 -12.71 -0.17
N MET A 33 -3.05 -12.84 -1.31
CA MET A 33 -3.19 -11.77 -2.28
C MET A 33 -4.66 -11.55 -2.59
N ALA A 34 -5.11 -10.31 -2.44
CA ALA A 34 -6.40 -9.84 -2.92
C ALA A 34 -6.17 -9.04 -4.21
N THR A 35 -6.93 -9.35 -5.25
CA THR A 35 -6.93 -8.62 -6.52
C THR A 35 -8.32 -8.11 -6.85
N VAL A 36 -8.39 -7.00 -7.60
CA VAL A 36 -9.64 -6.46 -8.12
C VAL A 36 -9.48 -6.03 -9.57
N ASN A 37 -10.45 -6.42 -10.39
CA ASN A 37 -10.66 -5.93 -11.74
C ASN A 37 -11.97 -5.13 -11.79
N PHE A 38 -11.83 -3.81 -11.96
CA PHE A 38 -12.97 -2.90 -12.01
C PHE A 38 -13.76 -2.97 -13.32
N GLU A 39 -13.14 -3.43 -14.41
CA GLU A 39 -13.79 -3.56 -15.73
C GLU A 39 -14.73 -4.76 -15.73
N THR A 40 -14.22 -5.92 -15.27
CA THR A 40 -15.04 -7.14 -15.12
C THR A 40 -15.88 -7.14 -13.85
N LYS A 41 -15.74 -6.12 -13.00
CA LYS A 41 -16.42 -5.99 -11.70
C LYS A 41 -16.22 -7.19 -10.78
N THR A 42 -15.03 -7.78 -10.79
CA THR A 42 -14.68 -8.95 -9.97
C THR A 42 -13.53 -8.63 -9.02
N ALA A 43 -13.59 -9.18 -7.82
CA ALA A 43 -12.50 -9.18 -6.86
C ALA A 43 -12.24 -10.61 -6.41
N ARG A 44 -10.98 -10.96 -6.21
CA ARG A 44 -10.57 -12.31 -5.80
C ARG A 44 -9.54 -12.25 -4.68
N LEU A 45 -9.67 -13.10 -3.67
CA LEU A 45 -8.67 -13.34 -2.64
C LEU A 45 -8.15 -14.77 -2.81
N PHE A 46 -6.83 -14.91 -2.84
CA PHE A 46 -6.18 -16.20 -3.01
C PHE A 46 -4.94 -16.33 -2.12
N CYS A 47 -4.78 -17.50 -1.49
CA CYS A 47 -3.64 -17.84 -0.66
C CYS A 47 -2.84 -19.00 -1.28
N LEU A 48 -1.60 -18.74 -1.66
CA LEU A 48 -0.67 -19.75 -2.19
C LEU A 48 -0.22 -20.79 -1.14
N HIS A 49 -0.37 -20.50 0.16
CA HIS A 49 0.10 -21.39 1.22
C HIS A 49 -0.90 -22.48 1.62
N CYS A 50 -2.20 -22.19 1.58
CA CYS A 50 -3.25 -23.12 2.02
C CYS A 50 -4.34 -23.37 0.97
N GLY A 51 -4.28 -22.68 -0.18
CA GLY A 51 -5.29 -22.80 -1.23
C GLY A 51 -6.58 -22.02 -0.97
N HIS A 52 -6.71 -21.30 0.16
CA HIS A 52 -7.90 -20.49 0.43
C HIS A 52 -8.17 -19.53 -0.73
N ASN A 53 -9.41 -19.56 -1.21
CA ASN A 53 -9.86 -18.82 -2.37
C ASN A 53 -11.27 -18.29 -2.10
N LYS A 54 -11.48 -17.01 -2.43
CA LYS A 54 -12.80 -16.38 -2.39
C LYS A 54 -12.91 -15.39 -3.54
N GLU A 55 -14.05 -15.38 -4.21
CA GLU A 55 -14.36 -14.41 -5.27
C GLU A 55 -15.64 -13.66 -4.92
N THR A 56 -15.73 -12.39 -5.30
CA THR A 56 -16.92 -11.56 -5.11
C THR A 56 -17.04 -10.51 -6.22
N THR A 57 -18.23 -9.97 -6.40
CA THR A 57 -18.43 -8.81 -7.28
C THR A 57 -18.06 -7.50 -6.57
N THR A 58 -17.62 -6.51 -7.35
CA THR A 58 -17.40 -5.13 -6.89
C THR A 58 -18.68 -4.28 -6.94
N ALA A 59 -19.77 -4.82 -7.54
CA ALA A 59 -21.08 -4.19 -7.62
C ALA A 59 -21.88 -4.36 -6.31
N LEU A 60 -21.34 -3.83 -5.21
CA LEU A 60 -21.90 -4.03 -3.86
C LEU A 60 -23.09 -3.10 -3.52
N ILE A 61 -23.40 -2.11 -4.36
CA ILE A 61 -24.53 -1.19 -4.16
C ILE A 61 -25.46 -1.21 -5.37
N LYS A 62 -26.78 -1.06 -5.11
CA LYS A 62 -27.87 -1.28 -6.08
C LYS A 62 -27.78 -0.51 -7.40
N ASN A 63 -26.87 0.44 -7.57
CA ASN A 63 -26.62 1.18 -8.82
C ASN A 63 -25.15 1.67 -8.94
N GLY A 64 -24.17 0.97 -8.36
CA GLY A 64 -22.79 1.47 -8.38
C GLY A 64 -21.72 0.43 -8.05
N THR A 65 -20.51 0.68 -8.57
CA THR A 65 -19.30 -0.04 -8.18
C THR A 65 -18.58 0.79 -7.13
N ILE A 66 -18.32 0.21 -5.95
CA ILE A 66 -17.40 0.83 -5.00
C ILE A 66 -16.01 0.66 -5.59
N LYS A 67 -15.29 1.73 -5.93
CA LYS A 67 -13.88 1.66 -6.33
C LYS A 67 -13.00 1.78 -5.08
N THR A 68 -12.57 0.65 -4.54
CA THR A 68 -11.72 0.59 -3.35
C THR A 68 -10.58 -0.41 -3.53
N ALA A 69 -9.65 -0.44 -2.58
CA ALA A 69 -8.54 -1.39 -2.57
C ALA A 69 -9.04 -2.83 -2.40
N ALA A 70 -8.40 -3.78 -3.09
CA ALA A 70 -8.86 -5.18 -3.17
C ALA A 70 -9.17 -5.82 -1.81
N HIS A 71 -8.36 -5.54 -0.78
CA HIS A 71 -8.57 -6.09 0.57
C HIS A 71 -9.92 -5.73 1.20
N GLN A 72 -10.50 -4.57 0.86
CA GLN A 72 -11.76 -4.09 1.44
C GLN A 72 -12.97 -4.94 1.04
N TYR A 73 -12.98 -5.49 -0.19
CA TYR A 73 -14.06 -6.39 -0.62
C TYR A 73 -14.13 -7.69 0.19
N PHE A 74 -13.03 -8.05 0.85
CA PHE A 74 -12.92 -9.23 1.68
C PHE A 74 -12.87 -8.93 3.17
N GLN A 75 -12.91 -7.64 3.55
CA GLN A 75 -12.62 -7.18 4.92
C GLN A 75 -11.32 -7.77 5.47
N ALA A 76 -10.34 -7.95 4.58
CA ALA A 76 -9.09 -8.63 4.90
C ALA A 76 -8.07 -7.64 5.45
N GLU A 77 -7.33 -8.08 6.46
CA GLU A 77 -6.26 -7.30 7.06
C GLU A 77 -5.05 -7.18 6.12
N LEU A 78 -4.40 -6.00 6.09
CA LEU A 78 -3.18 -5.80 5.29
C LEU A 78 -2.00 -6.63 5.83
N TRP A 79 -1.26 -7.28 4.92
CA TRP A 79 -0.04 -8.00 5.27
C TRP A 79 1.09 -7.05 5.69
N LEU A 80 1.26 -5.97 4.92
CA LEU A 80 2.31 -4.97 5.11
C LEU A 80 1.82 -3.87 6.03
N LYS A 81 1.79 -4.15 7.33
CA LYS A 81 1.51 -3.16 8.36
C LYS A 81 2.39 -3.34 9.59
N ALA A 82 2.69 -2.25 10.29
CA ALA A 82 3.46 -2.23 11.51
C ALA A 82 3.11 -1.00 12.36
N THR A 83 3.24 -1.11 13.68
CA THR A 83 3.08 0.05 14.58
C THR A 83 4.40 0.83 14.66
N PHE A 84 4.32 2.16 14.59
CA PHE A 84 5.44 3.08 14.74
C PHE A 84 5.03 4.23 15.65
N LYS A 85 5.56 4.29 16.89
CA LYS A 85 5.26 5.35 17.87
C LYS A 85 3.75 5.62 18.03
N ASN A 86 2.98 4.56 18.18
CA ASN A 86 1.50 4.56 18.29
C ASN A 86 0.75 4.91 17.00
N GLU A 87 1.45 5.14 15.89
CA GLU A 87 0.87 5.30 14.56
C GLU A 87 0.92 3.98 13.77
N LEU A 88 0.00 3.82 12.81
CA LEU A 88 0.00 2.67 11.93
C LEU A 88 0.74 2.98 10.63
N PHE A 89 1.89 2.32 10.44
CA PHE A 89 2.53 2.21 9.14
C PHE A 89 1.88 1.10 8.33
N TRP A 90 1.55 1.36 7.06
CA TRP A 90 1.01 0.32 6.18
C TRP A 90 1.33 0.58 4.71
N ALA A 91 1.31 -0.49 3.92
CA ALA A 91 1.39 -0.46 2.47
C ALA A 91 0.46 -1.52 1.88
N TYR A 92 0.08 -1.35 0.60
CA TYR A 92 -0.81 -2.31 -0.06
C TYR A 92 -0.06 -3.50 -0.62
N ASN A 93 1.11 -3.26 -1.21
CA ASN A 93 1.94 -4.27 -1.84
C ASN A 93 3.38 -3.76 -1.85
N ASN A 94 4.29 -4.54 -2.42
CA ASN A 94 5.70 -4.16 -2.49
C ASN A 94 5.95 -2.86 -3.27
N LYS A 95 5.20 -2.59 -4.36
CA LYS A 95 5.34 -1.34 -5.13
C LYS A 95 5.01 -0.11 -4.29
N HIS A 96 3.94 -0.18 -3.51
CA HIS A 96 3.60 0.89 -2.56
C HIS A 96 4.69 1.04 -1.49
N LEU A 97 5.19 -0.07 -0.96
CA LEU A 97 6.24 -0.06 0.07
C LEU A 97 7.56 0.54 -0.44
N GLU A 98 7.97 0.21 -1.67
CA GLU A 98 9.14 0.77 -2.34
C GLU A 98 8.99 2.26 -2.66
N TYR A 99 7.80 2.70 -3.06
CA TYR A 99 7.52 4.11 -3.27
C TYR A 99 7.66 4.90 -1.96
N LEU A 100 7.12 4.38 -0.84
CA LEU A 100 7.32 4.95 0.50
C LEU A 100 8.79 4.95 0.91
N GLU A 101 9.53 3.89 0.62
CA GLU A 101 10.96 3.79 0.92
C GLU A 101 11.78 4.85 0.18
N ARG A 102 11.55 5.01 -1.13
CA ARG A 102 12.20 6.04 -1.95
C ARG A 102 11.89 7.44 -1.43
N TYR A 103 10.63 7.69 -1.04
CA TYR A 103 10.19 8.97 -0.50
C TYR A 103 10.83 9.29 0.86
N ILE A 104 10.74 8.36 1.82
CA ILE A 104 11.30 8.51 3.16
C ILE A 104 12.82 8.55 3.09
N GLY A 105 13.42 7.74 2.22
CA GLY A 105 14.85 7.59 2.00
C GLY A 105 15.52 8.76 1.26
N ALA A 106 14.77 9.75 0.76
CA ALA A 106 15.34 10.90 0.06
C ALA A 106 15.63 12.09 0.98
N ASN A 107 16.79 12.71 0.75
CA ASN A 107 17.22 13.94 1.45
C ASN A 107 16.60 15.20 0.84
N LEU A 108 16.37 15.17 -0.48
CA LEU A 108 15.78 16.25 -1.24
C LEU A 108 14.54 15.70 -1.95
N ARG A 109 13.40 16.37 -1.76
CA ARG A 109 12.11 16.00 -2.32
C ARG A 109 11.75 17.06 -3.36
N GLU A 110 11.92 16.72 -4.63
CA GLU A 110 11.62 17.64 -5.72
C GLU A 110 10.19 17.40 -6.18
N HIS A 111 9.46 18.49 -6.34
CA HIS A 111 8.08 18.49 -6.77
C HIS A 111 8.03 19.08 -8.17
N LYS A 112 7.78 18.25 -9.18
CA LYS A 112 7.49 18.75 -10.54
C LYS A 112 6.03 19.13 -10.65
N ASP A 113 5.74 20.09 -11.54
CA ASP A 113 4.43 20.66 -11.87
C ASP A 113 3.25 19.74 -11.55
N ARG A 114 2.50 20.10 -10.50
CA ARG A 114 1.45 19.27 -9.93
C ARG A 114 0.09 19.73 -10.40
N THR A 115 -0.71 18.78 -10.87
CA THR A 115 -2.11 19.01 -11.25
C THR A 115 -3.09 18.59 -10.15
N HIS A 116 -2.71 17.68 -9.24
CA HIS A 116 -3.59 17.09 -8.21
C HIS A 116 -2.86 16.70 -6.91
N PHE A 117 -3.63 16.45 -5.83
CA PHE A 117 -3.10 15.93 -4.55
C PHE A 117 -2.58 14.50 -4.69
N THR A 118 -1.27 14.30 -4.50
CA THR A 118 -0.61 12.98 -4.63
C THR A 118 -0.78 12.15 -3.34
N LEU A 119 -0.42 10.86 -3.40
CA LEU A 119 -0.37 9.98 -2.23
C LEU A 119 0.37 10.64 -1.05
N LEU A 120 1.48 11.31 -1.35
CA LEU A 120 2.41 11.85 -0.36
C LEU A 120 1.79 12.95 0.49
N GLU A 121 0.94 13.80 -0.09
CA GLU A 121 0.31 14.90 0.65
C GLU A 121 -0.79 14.42 1.61
N LYS A 122 -1.33 13.24 1.34
CA LYS A 122 -2.35 12.60 2.19
C LYS A 122 -1.74 11.72 3.27
N LEU A 123 -0.40 11.56 3.29
CA LEU A 123 0.26 10.79 4.33
C LEU A 123 0.15 11.52 5.68
N PRO A 124 -0.02 10.77 6.78
CA PRO A 124 0.08 11.32 8.12
C PRO A 124 1.42 12.04 8.34
N LYS A 125 1.41 13.06 9.21
CA LYS A 125 2.59 13.89 9.50
C LYS A 125 3.85 13.09 9.84
N PHE A 126 3.71 11.95 10.53
CA PHE A 126 4.85 11.15 10.99
C PHE A 126 5.73 10.59 9.86
N TYR A 127 5.19 10.42 8.64
CA TYR A 127 5.95 10.00 7.46
C TYR A 127 6.92 11.09 6.98
N HIS A 128 6.61 12.36 7.26
CA HIS A 128 7.38 13.50 6.77
C HIS A 128 8.48 13.93 7.73
N GLU A 129 8.36 13.59 9.02
CA GLU A 129 9.28 14.00 10.07
C GLU A 129 10.68 13.36 9.92
N ALA A 130 11.71 14.19 9.76
CA ALA A 130 13.09 13.73 9.59
C ALA A 130 13.57 12.82 10.75
N LYS A 131 13.16 13.12 11.99
CA LYS A 131 13.48 12.31 13.19
C LYS A 131 12.92 10.88 13.14
N ASN A 132 11.91 10.61 12.30
CA ASN A 132 11.31 9.29 12.17
C ASN A 132 11.92 8.47 11.04
N ARG A 133 12.69 9.09 10.15
CA ARG A 133 13.20 8.49 8.92
C ARG A 133 13.92 7.17 9.13
N GLU A 134 14.91 7.13 10.02
CA GLU A 134 15.67 5.90 10.27
C GLU A 134 14.78 4.79 10.81
N GLY A 135 13.85 5.12 11.71
CA GLY A 135 12.89 4.18 12.27
C GLY A 135 11.92 3.63 11.22
N LEU A 136 11.41 4.49 10.35
CA LEU A 136 10.53 4.10 9.25
C LEU A 136 11.25 3.21 8.23
N LEU A 137 12.49 3.54 7.84
CA LEU A 137 13.28 2.70 6.95
C LEU A 137 13.58 1.33 7.56
N LYS A 138 13.83 1.25 8.88
CA LYS A 138 13.95 -0.04 9.59
C LYS A 138 12.65 -0.86 9.53
N ILE A 139 11.49 -0.22 9.69
CA ILE A 139 10.19 -0.90 9.54
C ILE A 139 10.00 -1.41 8.11
N ILE A 140 10.29 -0.58 7.11
CA ILE A 140 10.18 -0.95 5.69
C ILE A 140 11.05 -2.16 5.38
N SER A 141 12.31 -2.15 5.83
CA SER A 141 13.23 -3.27 5.65
C SER A 141 12.67 -4.57 6.26
N LYS A 142 12.11 -4.51 7.48
CA LYS A 142 11.45 -5.66 8.12
C LYS A 142 10.21 -6.14 7.37
N LEU A 143 9.43 -5.22 6.81
CA LEU A 143 8.22 -5.56 6.05
C LEU A 143 8.54 -6.18 4.68
N LYS A 144 9.65 -5.79 4.05
CA LYS A 144 10.11 -6.40 2.80
C LYS A 144 10.53 -7.86 2.96
N SER A 145 11.05 -8.24 4.13
CA SER A 145 11.45 -9.63 4.43
C SER A 145 10.35 -10.48 5.06
N LYS A 146 9.09 -9.98 5.07
CA LYS A 146 7.93 -10.63 5.69
C LYS A 146 7.14 -11.53 4.73
#